data_AF-A0AAE1VXM7-F1
#
_entry.id   AF-A0AAE1VXM7-F1
#
_cell.length_a   1.000
_cell.length_b   1.000
_cell.length_c   1.000
_cell.angle_alpha   90.00
_cell.angle_beta   90.00
_cell.angle_gamma   90.00
#
_symmetry.space_group_name_H-M   'P 1'
#
loop_
_entity.id
_entity.type
_entity.pdbx_description
1 polymer ?
#
loop_
_entity_poly.entity_id
_entity_poly.type
_entity_poly.pdbx_seq_one_letter_code
_entity_poly.pdbx_strand_id
1 'polypeptide(L)'
;MGDVLTWVLFFVMLIAIIVMLVFQLMCLADLEYDYINPYDSAARINSVVMPEFITHGVLCFVCLVTGHWVMSLLCIPYLYYNVR
;
A
#
# COMPACT_ATOMS: atom_id res chain seq x y z
N MET A 1 7.45 22.00 -14.27
CA MET A 1 8.33 21.34 -13.28
C MET A 1 7.55 20.64 -12.18
N GLY A 2 6.46 21.25 -11.66
CA GLY A 2 5.61 20.63 -10.63
C GLY A 2 5.06 19.25 -11.00
N ASP A 3 4.55 19.08 -12.24
CA ASP A 3 4.01 17.79 -12.69
C ASP A 3 5.02 16.64 -12.61
N VAL A 4 6.26 16.87 -13.06
CA VAL A 4 7.32 15.84 -13.03
C VAL A 4 7.59 15.39 -11.59
N LEU A 5 7.62 16.33 -10.64
CA LEU A 5 7.81 16.01 -9.22
C LEU A 5 6.64 15.18 -8.68
N THR A 6 5.40 15.51 -9.06
CA THR A 6 4.20 14.76 -8.68
C THR A 6 4.25 13.31 -9.19
N TRP A 7 4.67 13.11 -10.44
CA TRP A 7 4.83 11.76 -11.00
C TRP A 7 5.93 10.95 -10.32
N VAL A 8 7.07 11.57 -9.99
CA VAL A 8 8.14 10.92 -9.22
C VAL A 8 7.64 10.53 -7.82
N LEU A 9 6.87 11.41 -7.18
CA LEU A 9 6.25 11.13 -5.88
C LEU A 9 5.26 9.95 -5.96
N PHE A 10 4.40 9.88 -6.98
CA PHE A 10 3.53 8.72 -7.21
C PHE A 10 4.31 7.43 -7.39
N PHE A 11 5.38 7.48 -8.18
CA PHE A 11 6.23 6.32 -8.42
C PHE A 11 6.86 5.78 -7.13
N VAL A 12 7.41 6.66 -6.29
CA VAL A 12 8.01 6.25 -5.01
C VAL A 12 6.96 5.69 -4.04
N MET A 13 5.77 6.30 -3.96
CA MET A 13 4.67 5.79 -3.12
C MET A 13 4.18 4.42 -3.59
N LEU A 14 4.09 4.18 -4.90
CA LEU A 14 3.72 2.87 -5.45
C LEU A 14 4.77 1.80 -5.11
N ILE A 15 6.06 2.12 -5.23
CA ILE A 15 7.13 1.20 -4.80
C ILE A 15 7.00 0.88 -3.31
N ALA A 16 6.76 1.87 -2.46
CA ALA A 16 6.58 1.63 -1.03
C ALA A 16 5.42 0.67 -0.74
N ILE A 17 4.27 0.86 -1.42
CA ILE A 17 3.11 -0.04 -1.29
C ILE A 17 3.45 -1.45 -1.76
N ILE A 18 4.12 -1.60 -2.90
CA ILE A 18 4.54 -2.91 -3.42
C ILE A 18 5.48 -3.61 -2.44
N VAL A 19 6.44 -2.90 -1.85
CA VAL A 19 7.38 -3.47 -0.87
C VAL A 19 6.63 -3.96 0.37
N MET A 20 5.66 -3.19 0.88
CA MET A 20 4.83 -3.61 2.01
C MET A 20 4.00 -4.85 1.68
N LEU A 21 3.40 -4.92 0.49
CA LEU A 21 2.62 -6.06 0.03
C LEU A 21 3.50 -7.31 -0.13
N VAL A 22 4.68 -7.17 -0.73
CA VAL A 22 5.65 -8.26 -0.87
C VAL A 22 6.14 -8.75 0.50
N PHE A 23 6.34 -7.85 1.47
CA PHE A 23 6.66 -8.24 2.85
C PHE A 23 5.56 -9.08 3.50
N GLN A 24 4.29 -8.71 3.33
CA GLN A 24 3.16 -9.50 3.82
C GLN A 24 3.07 -10.86 3.13
N LEU A 25 3.28 -10.91 1.81
CA LEU A 25 3.36 -12.17 1.05
C LEU A 25 4.47 -13.08 1.55
N MET A 26 5.66 -12.53 1.85
CA MET A 26 6.76 -13.31 2.43
C MET A 26 6.38 -13.85 3.82
N CYS A 27 5.76 -13.05 4.67
CA CYS A 27 5.30 -13.51 5.99
C CYS A 27 4.23 -14.63 5.90
N LEU A 28 3.39 -14.58 4.87
CA LEU A 28 2.40 -15.63 4.58
C LEU A 28 3.06 -16.89 4.02
N ALA A 29 4.05 -16.75 3.14
CA ALA A 29 4.82 -17.88 2.63
C ALA A 29 5.62 -18.57 3.74
N ASP A 30 6.28 -17.81 4.62
CA ASP A 30 6.98 -18.36 5.79
C ASP A 30 6.02 -19.12 6.71
N LEU A 31 4.77 -18.68 6.80
CA LEU A 31 3.72 -19.38 7.56
C LEU A 31 3.27 -20.67 6.86
N GLU A 32 3.14 -20.67 5.53
CA GLU A 32 2.77 -21.85 4.74
C GLU A 32 3.80 -22.99 4.86
N TYR A 33 5.09 -22.66 4.96
CA TYR A 33 6.17 -23.63 5.13
C TYR A 33 6.49 -23.99 6.60
N ASP A 34 5.63 -23.58 7.56
CA ASP A 34 5.82 -23.78 9.01
C ASP A 34 7.16 -23.22 9.55
N TYR A 35 7.71 -22.18 8.92
CA TYR A 35 8.94 -21.53 9.39
C TYR A 35 8.72 -20.58 10.58
N ILE A 36 7.50 -20.07 10.74
CA ILE A 36 7.15 -19.10 11.79
C ILE A 36 5.81 -19.43 12.44
N ASN A 37 5.66 -19.07 13.71
CA ASN A 37 4.39 -19.20 14.43
C ASN A 37 3.34 -18.22 13.86
N PRO A 38 2.06 -18.63 13.72
CA PRO A 38 0.97 -17.74 13.32
C PRO A 38 0.84 -16.47 14.18
N TYR A 39 1.13 -16.53 15.49
CA TYR A 39 1.11 -15.34 16.36
C TYR A 39 2.15 -14.30 15.94
N ASP A 40 3.37 -14.76 15.65
CA ASP A 40 4.47 -13.88 15.25
C ASP A 40 4.27 -13.33 13.84
N SER A 41 3.76 -14.16 12.91
CA SER A 41 3.42 -13.73 11.55
C SER A 41 2.31 -12.67 11.56
N ALA A 42 1.24 -12.88 12.34
CA ALA A 42 0.15 -11.92 12.47
C ALA A 42 0.62 -10.58 13.06
N ALA A 43 1.49 -10.61 14.08
CA ALA A 43 2.06 -9.39 14.67
C ALA A 43 2.88 -8.59 13.64
N ARG A 44 3.69 -9.27 12.81
CA ARG A 44 4.49 -8.65 11.74
C ARG A 44 3.60 -8.03 10.66
N ILE A 45 2.62 -8.78 10.16
CA ILE A 45 1.68 -8.29 9.14
C ILE A 45 0.91 -7.08 9.66
N ASN A 46 0.35 -7.13 10.87
CA ASN A 46 -0.43 -6.03 11.45
C ASN A 46 0.37 -4.73 11.60
N SER A 47 1.69 -4.82 11.83
CA SER A 47 2.56 -3.65 11.91
C SER A 47 2.78 -2.94 10.56
N VAL A 48 2.53 -3.63 9.45
CA VAL A 48 2.73 -3.12 8.08
C VAL A 48 1.40 -2.77 7.38
N VAL A 49 0.31 -3.46 7.73
CA VAL A 49 -1.04 -3.20 7.19
C VAL A 49 -1.48 -1.74 7.43
N MET A 50 -1.28 -1.21 8.63
CA MET A 50 -1.69 0.16 8.94
C MET A 50 -0.90 1.21 8.12
N PRO A 51 0.44 1.13 8.03
CA PRO A 51 1.22 1.94 7.09
C PRO A 51 0.80 1.82 5.62
N GLU A 52 0.44 0.62 5.16
CA GLU A 52 -0.04 0.39 3.78
C GLU A 52 -1.30 1.19 3.50
N PHE A 53 -2.30 1.10 4.38
CA PHE A 53 -3.58 1.80 4.22
C PHE A 53 -3.41 3.31 4.25
N ILE A 54 -2.57 3.82 5.14
CA ILE A 54 -2.25 5.26 5.22
C ILE A 54 -1.58 5.71 3.92
N THR A 55 -0.58 4.97 3.44
CA THR A 55 0.19 5.33 2.23
C THR A 55 -0.71 5.34 1.00
N HIS A 56 -1.59 4.34 0.84
CA HIS A 56 -2.54 4.30 -0.26
C HIS A 56 -3.61 5.40 -0.14
N GLY A 57 -4.07 5.70 1.07
CA GLY A 57 -4.97 6.82 1.34
C GLY A 57 -4.38 8.17 0.94
N VAL A 58 -3.12 8.41 1.31
CA VAL A 58 -2.36 9.61 0.92
C VAL A 58 -2.18 9.66 -0.60
N LEU A 59 -1.79 8.57 -1.25
CA LEU A 59 -1.67 8.50 -2.71
C LEU A 59 -2.98 8.91 -3.40
N CYS A 60 -4.11 8.33 -2.97
CA CYS A 60 -5.43 8.64 -3.53
C CYS A 60 -5.80 10.12 -3.33
N PHE A 61 -5.55 10.67 -2.13
CA PHE A 61 -5.82 12.07 -1.80
C PHE A 61 -4.97 13.03 -2.63
N VAL A 62 -3.67 12.77 -2.76
CA VAL A 62 -2.77 13.60 -3.58
C VAL A 62 -3.16 13.54 -5.06
N CYS A 63 -3.52 12.37 -5.59
CA CYS A 63 -4.05 12.25 -6.96
C CYS A 63 -5.31 13.11 -7.18
N LEU A 64 -6.22 13.15 -6.20
CA LEU A 64 -7.45 13.94 -6.27
C LEU A 64 -7.16 15.45 -6.25
N VAL A 65 -6.32 15.92 -5.31
CA VAL A 65 -5.98 17.35 -5.18
C VAL A 65 -5.15 17.87 -6.35
N THR A 66 -4.28 17.04 -6.93
CA THR A 66 -3.46 17.40 -8.09
C THR A 66 -4.21 17.31 -9.43
N GLY A 67 -5.49 16.91 -9.43
CA GLY A 67 -6.31 16.85 -10.64
C GLY A 67 -6.05 15.62 -11.52
N HIS A 68 -5.39 14.58 -11.00
CA HIS A 68 -5.17 13.31 -11.70
C HIS A 68 -6.36 12.37 -11.51
N TRP A 69 -7.51 12.77 -12.06
CA TRP A 69 -8.81 12.13 -11.83
C TRP A 69 -8.86 10.65 -12.22
N VAL A 70 -8.22 10.26 -13.33
CA VAL A 70 -8.19 8.86 -13.78
C VAL A 70 -7.47 7.97 -12.76
N MET A 71 -6.32 8.40 -12.24
CA MET A 71 -5.59 7.68 -11.19
C MET A 71 -6.40 7.60 -9.91
N SER A 72 -7.06 8.69 -9.52
CA SER A 72 -7.93 8.71 -8.34
C SER A 72 -9.07 7.69 -8.48
N LEU A 73 -9.72 7.62 -9.64
CA LEU A 73 -10.76 6.63 -9.93
C LEU A 73 -10.25 5.18 -9.83
N LEU A 74 -9.01 4.91 -10.25
CA LEU A 74 -8.40 3.59 -10.11
C LEU A 74 -8.06 3.23 -8.65
N CYS A 75 -7.74 4.23 -7.81
CA CYS A 75 -7.42 4.02 -6.39
C CYS A 75 -8.66 3.79 -5.52
N ILE A 76 -9.81 4.35 -5.91
CA ILE A 76 -11.05 4.32 -5.11
C ILE A 76 -11.54 2.90 -4.77
N PRO A 77 -11.61 1.93 -5.69
CA PRO A 77 -12.09 0.58 -5.37
C PRO A 77 -11.26 -0.13 -4.29
N TYR A 78 -9.93 0.01 -4.36
CA TYR A 78 -9.03 -0.57 -3.36
C TYR A 78 -9.19 0.13 -2.01
N LEU A 79 -9.27 1.47 -2.00
CA LEU A 79 -9.47 2.22 -0.77
C LEU A 79 -10.82 1.91 -0.11
N TYR A 80 -11.87 1.71 -0.91
CA TYR A 80 -13.17 1.24 -0.44
C TYR A 80 -13.09 -0.16 0.18
N TYR A 81 -12.36 -1.08 -0.45
CA TYR A 81 -12.16 -2.42 0.08
C TYR A 81 -11.43 -2.40 1.44
N ASN A 82 -10.40 -1.57 1.61
CA ASN A 82 -9.65 -1.51 2.86
C ASN A 82 -10.41 -0.88 4.04
N VAL A 83 -11.44 -0.07 3.77
CA VAL A 83 -12.25 0.57 4.81
C VAL A 83 -13.44 -0.32 5.23
N ARG A 84 -13.83 -1.27 4.38
CA ARG A 84 -14.98 -2.16 4.59
C ARG A 84 -14.58 -3.42 5.35
#